data_AF-A0A350WQX8-F1
#
_entry.id   AF-A0A350WQX8-F1
#
_cell.length_a   1.000
_cell.length_b   1.000
_cell.length_c   1.000
_cell.angle_alpha   90.00
_cell.angle_beta   90.00
_cell.angle_gamma   90.00
#
_symmetry.space_group_name_H-M   'P 1'
#
loop_
_entity.id
_entity.type
_entity.pdbx_description
1 polymer ?
#
loop_
_entity_poly.entity_id
_entity_poly.type
_entity_poly.pdbx_seq_one_letter_code
_entity_poly.pdbx_strand_id
1 'polypeptide(L)'
;MAKANLITPYGGKLVDLVVKGAERDELITRAGQLPSIKITMRNLCDLELIATGGFSPLTTFMGKADYERVLREMRLADGTLFPLPITLTADPKELPTVGEELALRSANFDLIAVMRLDEVYHWDAETEAALAYGSTDTKHPMVSEMGRWNKVCISGPMKVVNLPKYYDFVDLRLTPAQVRERLEKMGNDNVVAFQTRNPLHRIHEELTKRAAAQVNGSLIVHPVVGMTKPGDVDHYTRVRTYKALVDNHYDKNSTMLSLLPLAMRMAGPKE
;
A
#
# COMPACT_ATOMS: atom_id res chain seq x y z
N MET A 1 3.97 18.54 26.84
CA MET A 1 4.21 17.09 26.94
C MET A 1 5.35 16.74 26.00
N ALA A 2 6.29 15.88 26.39
CA ALA A 2 7.32 15.40 25.48
C ALA A 2 6.65 14.62 24.34
N LYS A 3 7.12 14.78 23.10
CA LYS A 3 6.63 13.97 21.96
C LYS A 3 7.08 12.51 22.16
N ALA A 4 6.20 11.56 21.83
CA ALA A 4 6.56 10.14 21.88
C ALA A 4 7.70 9.81 20.91
N ASN A 5 8.56 8.88 21.29
CA ASN A 5 9.64 8.36 20.46
C ASN A 5 9.17 7.07 19.75
N LEU A 6 8.58 7.22 18.57
CA LEU A 6 8.05 6.10 17.79
C LEU A 6 9.17 5.31 17.10
N ILE A 7 8.91 4.03 16.81
CA ILE A 7 9.78 3.19 15.97
C ILE A 7 10.14 3.89 14.66
N THR A 8 11.39 3.81 14.24
CA THR A 8 11.85 4.39 12.98
C THR A 8 11.12 3.76 11.78
N PRO A 9 10.95 4.48 10.65
CA PRO A 9 10.47 3.88 9.42
C PRO A 9 11.31 2.65 9.02
N TYR A 10 10.69 1.69 8.34
CA TYR A 10 11.41 0.52 7.86
C TYR A 10 12.45 0.95 6.80
N GLY A 11 13.70 0.50 6.95
CA GLY A 11 14.85 1.04 6.20
C GLY A 11 15.40 2.39 6.70
N GLY A 12 14.94 2.88 7.87
CA GLY A 12 15.48 4.05 8.56
C GLY A 12 14.92 5.40 8.13
N LYS A 13 14.36 5.51 6.91
CA LYS A 13 13.75 6.73 6.38
C LYS A 13 12.40 6.45 5.76
N LEU A 14 11.41 7.29 6.05
CA LEU A 14 10.11 7.23 5.39
C LEU A 14 10.24 7.76 3.97
N VAL A 15 9.85 6.95 2.99
CA VAL A 15 9.78 7.38 1.59
C VAL A 15 8.61 8.36 1.40
N ASP A 16 8.86 9.44 0.67
CA ASP A 16 7.84 10.39 0.20
C ASP A 16 8.18 10.77 -1.24
N LEU A 17 7.37 10.27 -2.20
CA LEU A 17 7.53 10.53 -3.62
C LEU A 17 6.54 11.58 -4.14
N VAL A 18 5.73 12.17 -3.25
CA VAL A 18 4.68 13.10 -3.63
C VAL A 18 5.30 14.49 -3.86
N VAL A 19 5.29 14.93 -5.11
CA VAL A 19 5.79 16.26 -5.49
C VAL A 19 4.79 17.36 -5.13
N LYS A 20 5.30 18.56 -4.82
CA LYS A 20 4.50 19.72 -4.40
C LYS A 20 5.00 21.00 -5.07
N GLY A 21 4.16 22.03 -5.11
CA GLY A 21 4.52 23.35 -5.65
C GLY A 21 4.88 23.31 -7.13
N ALA A 22 5.87 24.11 -7.52
CA ALA A 22 6.25 24.32 -8.93
C ALA A 22 6.59 23.01 -9.67
N GLU A 23 7.32 22.08 -9.03
CA GLU A 23 7.66 20.79 -9.64
C GLU A 23 6.41 19.98 -10.02
N ARG A 24 5.37 20.04 -9.18
CA ARG A 24 4.09 19.37 -9.47
C ARG A 24 3.41 19.97 -10.69
N ASP A 25 3.37 21.30 -10.79
CA ASP A 25 2.67 22.01 -11.87
C ASP A 25 3.40 21.83 -13.22
N GLU A 26 4.73 21.78 -13.19
CA GLU A 26 5.56 21.42 -14.35
C GLU A 26 5.29 20.00 -14.84
N LEU A 27 5.22 19.02 -13.92
CA LEU A 27 4.91 17.63 -14.27
C LEU A 27 3.51 17.48 -14.85
N ILE A 28 2.50 18.20 -14.34
CA ILE A 28 1.14 18.20 -14.90
C ILE A 28 1.16 18.66 -16.36
N THR A 29 1.89 19.75 -16.64
CA THR A 29 2.00 20.31 -17.98
C THR A 29 2.71 19.33 -18.92
N ARG A 30 3.84 18.74 -18.49
CA ARG A 30 4.62 17.79 -19.28
C ARG A 30 3.87 16.47 -19.54
N ALA A 31 3.12 15.98 -18.55
CA ALA A 31 2.41 14.71 -18.64
C ALA A 31 1.31 14.68 -19.71
N GLY A 32 0.87 15.84 -20.23
CA GLY A 32 -0.03 15.91 -21.38
C GLY A 32 0.60 15.46 -22.71
N GLN A 33 1.93 15.44 -22.78
CA GLN A 33 2.70 15.07 -23.98
C GLN A 33 3.33 13.68 -23.89
N LEU A 34 3.30 13.07 -22.70
CA LEU A 34 3.90 11.76 -22.46
C LEU A 34 2.97 10.63 -22.94
N PRO A 35 3.54 9.51 -23.42
CA PRO A 35 2.78 8.27 -23.52
C PRO A 35 2.24 7.92 -22.13
N SER A 36 1.06 7.31 -22.07
CA SER A 36 0.42 7.01 -20.80
C SER A 36 -0.18 5.63 -20.78
N ILE A 37 -0.04 4.97 -19.63
CA ILE A 37 -0.69 3.69 -19.36
C ILE A 37 -1.73 3.85 -18.26
N LYS A 38 -2.79 3.05 -18.35
CA LYS A 38 -3.83 2.98 -17.34
C LYS A 38 -3.46 1.90 -16.31
N ILE A 39 -3.31 2.28 -15.05
CA ILE A 39 -2.98 1.33 -13.98
C ILE A 39 -4.25 0.76 -13.34
N THR A 40 -4.16 -0.48 -12.87
CA THR A 40 -5.27 -1.16 -12.19
C THR A 40 -5.52 -0.57 -10.80
N MET A 41 -6.67 -0.87 -10.19
CA MET A 41 -6.96 -0.47 -8.81
C MET A 41 -5.92 -1.05 -7.82
N ARG A 42 -5.42 -2.27 -8.06
CA ARG A 42 -4.36 -2.88 -7.25
C ARG A 42 -3.07 -2.06 -7.33
N ASN A 43 -2.64 -1.76 -8.56
CA ASN A 43 -1.44 -0.96 -8.75
C ASN A 43 -1.61 0.46 -8.21
N LEU A 44 -2.83 1.01 -8.20
CA LEU A 44 -3.12 2.30 -7.60
C LEU A 44 -2.95 2.28 -6.07
N CYS A 45 -3.47 1.25 -5.39
CA CYS A 45 -3.23 1.02 -3.96
C CYS A 45 -1.74 0.86 -3.65
N ASP A 46 -1.03 0.06 -4.44
CA ASP A 46 0.40 -0.19 -4.26
C ASP A 46 1.22 1.08 -4.50
N LEU A 47 0.90 1.84 -5.55
CA LEU A 47 1.53 3.12 -5.84
C LEU A 47 1.32 4.10 -4.68
N GLU A 48 0.13 4.20 -4.10
CA GLU A 48 -0.13 5.07 -2.94
C GLU A 48 0.76 4.69 -1.74
N LEU A 49 0.90 3.39 -1.46
CA LEU A 49 1.75 2.91 -0.36
C LEU A 49 3.25 3.11 -0.65
N ILE A 50 3.71 2.97 -1.89
CA ILE A 50 5.08 3.34 -2.28
C ILE A 50 5.27 4.85 -2.11
N ALA A 51 4.34 5.64 -2.66
CA ALA A 51 4.42 7.10 -2.72
C ALA A 51 4.48 7.76 -1.34
N THR A 52 3.73 7.22 -0.37
CA THR A 52 3.61 7.78 0.97
C THR A 52 4.47 7.07 2.01
N GLY A 53 5.26 6.08 1.58
CA GLY A 53 6.21 5.35 2.41
C GLY A 53 5.61 4.21 3.23
N GLY A 54 4.37 3.81 2.98
CA GLY A 54 3.76 2.60 3.53
C GLY A 54 4.52 1.32 3.16
N PHE A 55 5.22 1.33 2.01
CA PHE A 55 6.13 0.26 1.57
C PHE A 55 7.61 0.65 1.63
N SER A 56 8.01 1.63 2.46
CA SER A 56 9.43 1.92 2.68
C SER A 56 10.19 0.61 3.00
N PRO A 57 11.37 0.36 2.41
CA PRO A 57 12.20 1.33 1.68
C PRO A 57 11.93 1.44 0.17
N LEU A 58 10.89 0.80 -0.37
CA LEU A 58 10.62 0.85 -1.81
C LEU A 58 10.38 2.29 -2.30
N THR A 59 11.09 2.66 -3.36
CA THR A 59 10.92 3.94 -4.08
C THR A 59 10.40 3.76 -5.50
N THR A 60 10.28 2.52 -5.96
CA THR A 60 9.81 2.13 -7.29
C THR A 60 8.93 0.89 -7.17
N PHE A 61 8.18 0.56 -8.23
CA PHE A 61 7.78 -0.84 -8.41
C PHE A 61 9.03 -1.71 -8.56
N MET A 62 8.98 -2.95 -8.10
CA MET A 62 10.17 -3.81 -8.07
C MET A 62 10.73 -4.02 -9.48
N GLY A 63 12.04 -3.79 -9.63
CA GLY A 63 12.79 -4.26 -10.79
C GLY A 63 12.99 -5.78 -10.73
N LYS A 64 13.57 -6.37 -11.77
CA LYS A 64 13.70 -7.84 -11.87
C LYS A 64 14.51 -8.43 -10.71
N ALA A 65 15.61 -7.77 -10.32
CA ALA A 65 16.47 -8.26 -9.25
C ALA A 65 15.75 -8.32 -7.89
N ASP A 66 15.00 -7.27 -7.54
CA ASP A 66 14.17 -7.25 -6.32
C ASP A 66 13.06 -8.30 -6.41
N TYR A 67 12.35 -8.34 -7.54
CA TYR A 67 11.25 -9.28 -7.77
C TYR A 67 11.68 -10.75 -7.61
N GLU A 68 12.75 -11.16 -8.31
CA GLU A 68 13.22 -12.55 -8.27
C GLU A 68 13.70 -12.96 -6.87
N ARG A 69 14.37 -12.04 -6.17
CA ARG A 69 14.87 -12.31 -4.83
C ARG A 69 13.75 -12.30 -3.78
N VAL A 70 12.76 -11.42 -3.91
CA VAL A 70 11.57 -11.41 -3.05
C VAL A 70 10.80 -12.71 -3.18
N LEU A 71 10.59 -13.21 -4.41
CA LEU A 71 9.90 -14.48 -4.62
C LEU A 71 10.59 -15.67 -3.95
N ARG A 72 11.92 -15.75 -4.03
CA ARG A 72 12.70 -16.90 -3.57
C ARG A 72 13.15 -16.81 -2.12
N GLU A 73 13.48 -15.61 -1.65
CA GLU A 73 14.16 -15.37 -0.37
C GLU A 73 13.38 -14.41 0.55
N MET A 74 12.27 -13.84 0.09
CA MET A 74 11.54 -12.79 0.82
C MET A 74 12.42 -11.58 1.14
N ARG A 75 13.36 -11.24 0.24
CA ARG A 75 14.29 -10.13 0.42
C ARG A 75 14.44 -9.31 -0.85
N LEU A 76 14.56 -8.00 -0.70
CA LEU A 76 15.03 -7.09 -1.75
C LEU A 76 16.48 -7.39 -2.12
N ALA A 77 16.95 -6.87 -3.25
CA ALA A 77 18.32 -7.05 -3.75
C ALA A 77 19.39 -6.57 -2.76
N ASP A 78 19.08 -5.60 -1.89
CA ASP A 78 19.96 -5.12 -0.82
C ASP A 78 19.97 -6.02 0.44
N GLY A 79 19.10 -7.03 0.51
CA GLY A 79 18.96 -7.96 1.63
C GLY A 79 17.86 -7.61 2.63
N THR A 80 17.19 -6.46 2.47
CA THR A 80 16.05 -6.05 3.30
C THR A 80 14.91 -7.06 3.18
N LEU A 81 14.34 -7.50 4.30
CA LEU A 81 13.19 -8.43 4.28
C LEU A 81 11.99 -7.73 3.63
N PHE A 82 11.43 -8.35 2.60
CA PHE A 82 10.21 -7.92 1.93
C PHE A 82 9.52 -9.17 1.35
N PRO A 83 8.36 -9.60 1.89
CA PRO A 83 7.88 -10.97 1.68
C PRO A 83 7.05 -11.19 0.41
N LEU A 84 6.56 -10.12 -0.22
CA LEU A 84 5.67 -10.19 -1.37
C LEU A 84 6.10 -9.24 -2.49
N PRO A 85 5.96 -9.66 -3.76
CA PRO A 85 6.31 -8.81 -4.90
C PRO A 85 5.33 -7.64 -5.06
N ILE A 86 5.88 -6.46 -5.37
CA ILE A 86 5.11 -5.24 -5.67
C ILE A 86 5.49 -4.78 -7.08
N THR A 87 4.77 -5.29 -8.08
CA THR A 87 5.08 -5.11 -9.50
C THR A 87 3.99 -4.30 -10.22
N LEU A 88 4.38 -3.67 -11.33
CA LEU A 88 3.46 -3.00 -12.24
C LEU A 88 3.52 -3.71 -13.59
N THR A 89 2.43 -4.37 -13.99
CA THR A 89 2.35 -5.01 -15.30
C THR A 89 1.78 -4.05 -16.34
N ALA A 90 2.31 -4.11 -17.57
CA ALA A 90 1.87 -3.24 -18.67
C ALA A 90 1.87 -3.99 -20.01
N ASP A 91 1.04 -3.55 -20.96
CA ASP A 91 1.10 -4.07 -22.33
C ASP A 91 2.37 -3.51 -23.00
N PRO A 92 3.29 -4.36 -23.50
CA PRO A 92 4.49 -3.91 -24.21
C PRO A 92 4.23 -2.91 -25.34
N LYS A 93 3.04 -2.95 -25.96
CA LYS A 93 2.66 -2.05 -27.06
C LYS A 93 2.36 -0.62 -26.61
N GLU A 94 2.05 -0.42 -25.34
CA GLU A 94 1.75 0.90 -24.76
C GLU A 94 3.00 1.57 -24.15
N LEU A 95 4.12 0.84 -24.10
CA LEU A 95 5.34 1.30 -23.45
C LEU A 95 6.19 2.17 -24.39
N PRO A 96 6.78 3.26 -23.88
CA PRO A 96 7.82 3.99 -24.59
C PRO A 96 9.14 3.19 -24.61
N THR A 97 10.16 3.77 -25.22
CA THR A 97 11.52 3.20 -25.17
C THR A 97 12.06 3.28 -23.75
N VAL A 98 12.83 2.25 -23.34
CA VAL A 98 13.57 2.30 -22.07
C VAL A 98 14.46 3.55 -22.04
N GLY A 99 14.42 4.27 -20.92
CA GLY A 99 15.05 5.56 -20.70
C GLY A 99 14.11 6.75 -20.84
N GLU A 100 12.97 6.59 -21.51
CA GLU A 100 11.93 7.62 -21.68
C GLU A 100 10.94 7.65 -20.51
N GLU A 101 10.14 8.71 -20.44
CA GLU A 101 9.10 8.86 -19.42
C GLU A 101 7.72 8.45 -19.92
N LEU A 102 6.90 7.97 -18.99
CA LEU A 102 5.47 7.72 -19.19
C LEU A 102 4.63 8.24 -18.02
N ALA A 103 3.40 8.62 -18.33
CA ALA A 103 2.39 8.98 -17.34
C ALA A 103 1.62 7.74 -16.87
N LEU A 104 1.55 7.53 -15.56
CA LEU A 104 0.68 6.54 -14.93
C LEU A 104 -0.66 7.19 -14.61
N ARG A 105 -1.75 6.61 -15.15
CA ARG A 105 -3.10 7.18 -15.02
C ARG A 105 -4.06 6.21 -14.31
N SER A 106 -4.97 6.78 -13.52
CA SER A 106 -6.03 6.01 -12.86
C SER A 106 -6.99 5.39 -13.89
N ALA A 107 -7.90 4.53 -13.43
CA ALA A 107 -8.96 3.98 -14.26
C ALA A 107 -9.85 5.07 -14.93
N ASN A 108 -9.93 6.25 -14.31
CA ASN A 108 -10.69 7.42 -14.79
C ASN A 108 -9.81 8.42 -15.57
N PHE A 109 -8.58 8.03 -15.96
CA PHE A 109 -7.59 8.85 -16.66
C PHE A 109 -6.96 10.01 -15.87
N ASP A 110 -7.21 10.10 -14.57
CA ASP A 110 -6.52 11.05 -13.70
C ASP A 110 -5.01 10.78 -13.71
N LEU A 111 -4.21 11.84 -13.82
CA LEU A 111 -2.75 11.73 -13.72
C LEU A 111 -2.35 11.40 -12.28
N ILE A 112 -1.70 10.26 -12.07
CA ILE A 112 -1.24 9.82 -10.75
C ILE A 112 0.25 10.09 -10.58
N ALA A 113 1.08 9.62 -11.51
CA ALA A 113 2.52 9.76 -11.45
C ALA A 113 3.15 9.89 -12.84
N VAL A 114 4.37 10.40 -12.88
CA VAL A 114 5.27 10.30 -14.03
C VAL A 114 6.40 9.35 -13.64
N MET A 115 6.64 8.33 -14.45
CA MET A 115 7.69 7.34 -14.25
C MET A 115 8.70 7.45 -15.37
N ARG A 116 10.00 7.30 -15.08
CA ARG A 116 11.00 7.00 -16.09
C ARG A 116 11.10 5.49 -16.23
N LEU A 117 10.98 4.96 -17.44
CA LEU A 117 11.04 3.53 -17.69
C LEU A 117 12.50 3.06 -17.69
N ASP A 118 12.96 2.45 -16.60
CA ASP A 118 14.34 1.95 -16.50
C ASP A 118 14.43 0.46 -16.86
N GLU A 119 13.38 -0.32 -16.60
CA GLU A 119 13.37 -1.76 -16.84
C GLU A 119 12.03 -2.26 -17.37
N VAL A 120 12.09 -3.20 -18.31
CA VAL A 120 10.96 -4.02 -18.77
C VAL A 120 11.40 -5.48 -18.73
N TYR A 121 10.67 -6.32 -18.01
CA TYR A 121 11.02 -7.73 -17.87
C TYR A 121 9.80 -8.65 -17.89
N HIS A 122 10.00 -9.87 -18.38
CA HIS A 122 8.97 -10.91 -18.31
C HIS A 122 8.92 -11.53 -16.92
N TRP A 123 7.71 -11.87 -16.49
CA TRP A 123 7.44 -12.59 -15.26
C TRP A 123 6.60 -13.83 -15.59
N ASP A 124 6.60 -14.80 -14.69
CA ASP A 124 5.88 -16.05 -14.86
C ASP A 124 4.82 -16.20 -13.77
N ALA A 125 3.55 -16.20 -14.18
CA ALA A 125 2.41 -16.20 -13.29
C ALA A 125 2.33 -17.49 -12.46
N GLU A 126 2.67 -18.63 -13.04
CA GLU A 126 2.63 -19.91 -12.33
C GLU A 126 3.72 -19.99 -11.25
N THR A 127 4.94 -19.53 -11.58
CA THR A 127 6.05 -19.42 -10.63
C THR A 127 5.74 -18.45 -9.50
N GLU A 128 5.22 -17.25 -9.81
CA GLU A 128 4.79 -16.31 -8.78
C GLU A 128 3.68 -16.92 -7.92
N ALA A 129 2.69 -17.58 -8.52
CA ALA A 129 1.61 -18.21 -7.79
C ALA A 129 2.10 -19.26 -6.78
N ALA A 130 2.94 -20.18 -7.24
CA ALA A 130 3.52 -21.22 -6.41
C ALA A 130 4.39 -20.65 -5.28
N LEU A 131 5.25 -19.67 -5.59
CA LEU A 131 6.21 -19.14 -4.62
C LEU A 131 5.59 -18.10 -3.68
N ALA A 132 4.80 -17.16 -4.17
CA ALA A 132 4.23 -16.06 -3.37
C ALA A 132 2.96 -16.48 -2.62
N TYR A 133 2.08 -17.30 -3.22
CA TYR A 133 0.78 -17.65 -2.64
C TYR A 133 0.70 -19.11 -2.18
N GLY A 134 1.73 -19.92 -2.44
CA GLY A 134 1.77 -21.33 -2.04
C GLY A 134 0.76 -22.21 -2.78
N SER A 135 0.19 -21.72 -3.88
CA SER A 135 -0.84 -22.43 -4.65
C SER A 135 -0.92 -21.89 -6.07
N THR A 136 -1.16 -22.79 -7.03
CA THR A 136 -1.52 -22.47 -8.42
C THR A 136 -3.01 -22.69 -8.70
N ASP A 137 -3.83 -22.96 -7.67
CA ASP A 137 -5.27 -23.14 -7.83
C ASP A 137 -5.93 -21.78 -8.14
N THR A 138 -6.62 -21.70 -9.27
CA THR A 138 -7.42 -20.54 -9.70
C THR A 138 -8.56 -20.17 -8.73
N LYS A 139 -8.90 -21.01 -7.75
CA LYS A 139 -9.77 -20.64 -6.63
C LYS A 139 -9.12 -19.65 -5.67
N HIS A 140 -7.79 -19.57 -5.63
CA HIS A 140 -7.09 -18.53 -4.89
C HIS A 140 -7.31 -17.18 -5.59
N PRO A 141 -7.82 -16.14 -4.89
CA PRO A 141 -8.20 -14.88 -5.53
C PRO A 141 -7.10 -14.24 -6.36
N MET A 142 -5.85 -14.25 -5.88
CA MET A 142 -4.72 -13.69 -6.63
C MET A 142 -4.36 -14.52 -7.86
N VAL A 143 -4.46 -15.85 -7.78
CA VAL A 143 -4.15 -16.73 -8.90
C VAL A 143 -5.18 -16.54 -10.02
N SER A 144 -6.45 -16.35 -9.65
CA SER A 144 -7.50 -15.96 -10.60
C SER A 144 -7.25 -14.58 -11.23
N GLU A 145 -6.80 -13.60 -10.43
CA GLU A 145 -6.58 -12.24 -10.89
C GLU A 145 -5.39 -12.13 -11.84
N MET A 146 -4.26 -12.76 -11.49
CA MET A 146 -3.01 -12.69 -12.24
C MET A 146 -3.11 -13.25 -13.65
N GLY A 147 -4.06 -14.17 -13.91
CA GLY A 147 -4.32 -14.69 -15.26
C GLY A 147 -4.78 -13.62 -16.25
N ARG A 148 -5.14 -12.42 -15.78
CA ARG A 148 -5.54 -11.27 -16.59
C ARG A 148 -4.47 -10.17 -16.65
N TRP A 149 -3.35 -10.35 -15.97
CA TRP A 149 -2.27 -9.36 -15.95
C TRP A 149 -1.50 -9.36 -17.27
N ASN A 150 -0.81 -8.25 -17.55
CA ASN A 150 0.00 -8.14 -18.76
C ASN A 150 1.30 -8.94 -18.65
N LYS A 151 1.92 -9.20 -19.80
CA LYS A 151 3.05 -10.15 -19.93
C LYS A 151 4.40 -9.63 -19.44
N VAL A 152 4.52 -8.32 -19.22
CA VAL A 152 5.76 -7.70 -18.74
C VAL A 152 5.48 -6.87 -17.50
N CYS A 153 6.44 -6.86 -16.60
CA CYS A 153 6.56 -5.92 -15.51
C CYS A 153 7.45 -4.75 -15.94
N ILE A 154 7.17 -3.57 -15.41
CA ILE A 154 7.96 -2.37 -15.63
C ILE A 154 8.41 -1.78 -14.30
N SER A 155 9.60 -1.19 -14.30
CA SER A 155 10.18 -0.53 -13.13
C SER A 155 10.93 0.73 -13.54
N GLY A 156 11.07 1.62 -12.56
CA GLY A 156 11.86 2.84 -12.65
C GLY A 156 11.41 3.91 -11.65
N PRO A 157 12.19 4.98 -11.51
CA PRO A 157 11.89 6.06 -10.57
C PRO A 157 10.61 6.77 -10.97
N MET A 158 9.81 7.14 -9.97
CA MET A 158 8.54 7.82 -10.18
C MET A 158 8.43 9.08 -9.32
N LYS A 159 7.78 10.09 -9.88
CA LYS A 159 7.32 11.30 -9.19
C LYS A 159 5.81 11.28 -9.14
N VAL A 160 5.24 11.32 -7.94
CA VAL A 160 3.80 11.16 -7.73
C VAL A 160 3.16 12.53 -7.66
N VAL A 161 2.30 12.82 -8.64
CA VAL A 161 1.66 14.12 -8.85
C VAL A 161 0.39 14.24 -8.03
N ASN A 162 -0.41 13.16 -8.01
CA ASN A 162 -1.64 13.08 -7.24
C ASN A 162 -1.74 11.71 -6.57
N LEU A 163 -2.10 11.70 -5.29
CA LEU A 163 -2.56 10.48 -4.64
C LEU A 163 -3.98 10.13 -5.12
N PRO A 164 -4.40 8.86 -4.99
CA PRO A 164 -5.75 8.45 -5.33
C PRO A 164 -6.79 9.31 -4.61
N LYS A 165 -7.78 9.81 -5.35
CA LYS A 165 -8.84 10.64 -4.77
C LYS A 165 -9.93 9.75 -4.19
N TYR A 166 -10.08 9.82 -2.88
CA TYR A 166 -11.17 9.17 -2.15
C TYR A 166 -12.25 10.19 -1.78
N TYR A 167 -13.51 9.75 -1.84
CA TYR A 167 -14.67 10.56 -1.43
C TYR A 167 -15.30 10.03 -0.13
N ASP A 168 -14.95 8.81 0.24
CA ASP A 168 -15.41 8.13 1.43
C ASP A 168 -14.40 8.27 2.58
N PHE A 169 -14.91 8.57 3.78
CA PHE A 169 -14.16 8.53 5.04
C PHE A 169 -12.79 9.24 5.01
N VAL A 170 -12.70 10.37 4.28
CA VAL A 170 -11.44 11.08 4.02
C VAL A 170 -10.65 11.41 5.30
N ASP A 171 -11.33 11.74 6.39
CA ASP A 171 -10.71 12.07 7.69
C ASP A 171 -10.01 10.87 8.37
N LEU A 172 -10.34 9.65 7.94
CA LEU A 172 -9.77 8.40 8.42
C LEU A 172 -8.68 7.85 7.48
N ARG A 173 -8.52 8.39 6.27
CA ARG A 173 -7.50 7.96 5.31
C ARG A 173 -6.23 8.77 5.54
N LEU A 174 -5.31 8.22 6.32
CA LEU A 174 -4.12 8.92 6.76
C LEU A 174 -2.86 8.32 6.12
N THR A 175 -1.97 9.18 5.66
CA THR A 175 -0.62 8.76 5.25
C THR A 175 0.19 8.31 6.45
N PRO A 176 1.26 7.51 6.28
CA PRO A 176 2.15 7.13 7.37
C PRO A 176 2.71 8.33 8.15
N ALA A 177 2.98 9.45 7.49
CA ALA A 177 3.42 10.68 8.14
C ALA A 177 2.33 11.26 9.07
N GLN A 178 1.08 11.31 8.61
CA GLN A 178 -0.07 11.77 9.41
C GLN A 178 -0.39 10.82 10.56
N VAL A 179 -0.28 9.51 10.35
CA VAL A 179 -0.43 8.50 11.41
C VAL A 179 0.61 8.71 12.50
N ARG A 180 1.90 8.86 12.11
CA ARG A 180 2.99 9.14 13.05
C ARG A 180 2.74 10.43 13.83
N GLU A 181 2.36 11.51 13.16
CA GLU A 181 2.04 12.78 13.83
C GLU A 181 0.93 12.63 14.88
N ARG A 182 -0.14 11.87 14.57
CA ARG A 182 -1.22 11.61 15.52
C ARG A 182 -0.77 10.77 16.70
N LEU A 183 0.00 9.70 16.46
CA LEU A 183 0.53 8.84 17.51
C LEU A 183 1.52 9.57 18.42
N GLU A 184 2.39 10.42 17.88
CA GLU A 184 3.30 11.28 18.66
C GLU A 184 2.54 12.20 19.62
N LYS A 185 1.40 12.75 19.16
CA LYS A 185 0.53 13.60 19.97
C LYS A 185 -0.19 12.83 21.09
N MET A 186 -0.43 11.53 20.92
CA MET A 186 -1.00 10.67 21.99
C MET A 186 0.00 10.43 23.13
N GLY A 187 1.30 10.54 22.86
CA GLY A 187 2.34 10.59 23.89
C GLY A 187 2.85 9.25 24.42
N ASN A 188 2.44 8.12 23.83
CA ASN A 188 2.99 6.80 24.18
C ASN A 188 4.03 6.34 23.15
N ASP A 189 5.20 5.91 23.63
CA ASP A 189 6.29 5.39 22.77
C ASP A 189 5.91 4.05 22.12
N ASN A 190 5.16 3.22 22.84
CA ASN A 190 4.67 1.94 22.34
C ASN A 190 3.33 2.10 21.62
N VAL A 191 3.18 1.41 20.49
CA VAL A 191 1.94 1.39 19.71
C VAL A 191 1.59 -0.03 19.31
N VAL A 192 0.35 -0.43 19.59
CA VAL A 192 -0.24 -1.67 19.07
C VAL A 192 -1.05 -1.34 17.82
N ALA A 193 -0.78 -2.02 16.72
CA ALA A 193 -1.58 -1.93 15.51
C ALA A 193 -2.46 -3.17 15.35
N PHE A 194 -3.75 -2.97 15.09
CA PHE A 194 -4.69 -4.06 14.82
C PHE A 194 -5.19 -4.01 13.38
N GLN A 195 -4.67 -4.92 12.58
CA GLN A 195 -5.06 -5.12 11.17
C GLN A 195 -6.36 -5.95 11.09
N THR A 196 -7.30 -5.53 10.25
CA THR A 196 -8.52 -6.31 9.98
C THR A 196 -9.09 -6.03 8.61
N ARG A 197 -9.82 -7.01 8.07
CA ARG A 197 -10.74 -6.83 6.93
C ARG A 197 -12.20 -7.15 7.29
N ASN A 198 -12.46 -7.61 8.52
CA ASN A 198 -13.77 -8.08 8.99
C ASN A 198 -14.32 -7.15 10.07
N PRO A 199 -15.65 -7.09 10.29
CA PRO A 199 -16.24 -6.40 11.43
C PRO A 199 -15.61 -6.83 12.77
N LEU A 200 -15.55 -5.91 13.73
CA LEU A 200 -15.02 -6.19 15.06
C LEU A 200 -16.13 -6.62 16.01
N HIS A 201 -15.84 -7.64 16.81
CA HIS A 201 -16.71 -8.17 17.85
C HIS A 201 -16.05 -7.97 19.22
N ARG A 202 -16.78 -8.27 20.30
CA ARG A 202 -16.27 -8.13 21.68
C ARG A 202 -14.93 -8.82 21.93
N ILE A 203 -14.68 -9.97 21.29
CA ILE A 203 -13.39 -10.66 21.41
C ILE A 203 -12.23 -9.83 20.84
N HIS A 204 -12.44 -9.17 19.69
CA HIS A 204 -11.42 -8.31 19.07
C HIS A 204 -11.19 -7.06 19.92
N GLU A 205 -12.25 -6.50 20.49
CA GLU A 205 -12.17 -5.35 21.40
C GLU A 205 -11.36 -5.67 22.67
N GLU A 206 -11.64 -6.80 23.31
CA GLU A 206 -10.90 -7.24 24.50
C GLU A 206 -9.43 -7.52 24.18
N LEU A 207 -9.16 -8.16 23.04
CA LEU A 207 -7.81 -8.48 22.60
C LEU A 207 -6.96 -7.20 22.42
N THR A 208 -7.47 -6.22 21.68
CA THR A 208 -6.73 -4.99 21.37
C THR A 208 -6.52 -4.13 22.61
N LYS A 209 -7.52 -4.02 23.50
CA LYS A 209 -7.40 -3.33 24.79
C LYS A 209 -6.33 -3.95 25.67
N ARG A 210 -6.33 -5.28 25.81
CA ARG A 210 -5.33 -5.99 26.62
C ARG A 210 -3.93 -5.84 26.05
N ALA A 211 -3.78 -5.94 24.73
CA ALA A 211 -2.48 -5.76 24.07
C ALA A 211 -1.93 -4.36 24.31
N ALA A 212 -2.74 -3.31 24.12
CA ALA A 212 -2.33 -1.93 24.34
C ALA A 212 -1.97 -1.67 25.82
N ALA A 213 -2.78 -2.19 26.76
CA ALA A 213 -2.52 -2.07 28.19
C ALA A 213 -1.22 -2.80 28.61
N GLN A 214 -0.96 -3.99 28.07
CA GLN A 214 0.22 -4.79 28.39
C GLN A 214 1.54 -4.08 28.03
N VAL A 215 1.54 -3.27 26.97
CA VAL A 215 2.72 -2.50 26.53
C VAL A 215 2.68 -1.04 26.98
N ASN A 216 1.68 -0.66 27.78
CA ASN A 216 1.40 0.73 28.17
C ASN A 216 1.47 1.69 26.95
N GLY A 217 0.78 1.31 25.88
CA GLY A 217 0.90 1.94 24.57
C GLY A 217 -0.42 2.46 24.00
N SER A 218 -0.30 3.24 22.92
CA SER A 218 -1.45 3.64 22.11
C SER A 218 -1.94 2.48 21.23
N LEU A 219 -3.20 2.52 20.82
CA LEU A 219 -3.79 1.58 19.88
C LEU A 219 -4.14 2.27 18.55
N ILE A 220 -3.73 1.68 17.44
CA ILE A 220 -4.28 2.01 16.12
C ILE A 220 -5.11 0.82 15.61
N VAL A 221 -6.42 1.04 15.48
CA VAL A 221 -7.30 0.14 14.73
C VAL A 221 -7.12 0.50 13.26
N HIS A 222 -6.54 -0.41 12.48
CA HIS A 222 -6.04 -0.13 11.14
C HIS A 222 -6.68 -1.05 10.07
N PRO A 223 -8.00 -0.95 9.82
CA PRO A 223 -8.67 -1.80 8.85
C PRO A 223 -8.24 -1.52 7.42
N VAL A 224 -8.21 -2.57 6.60
CA VAL A 224 -8.00 -2.45 5.16
C VAL A 224 -9.30 -2.08 4.44
N VAL A 225 -9.20 -1.07 3.58
CA VAL A 225 -10.30 -0.56 2.74
C VAL A 225 -9.96 -0.52 1.24
N GLY A 226 -8.80 -1.05 0.84
CA GLY A 226 -8.49 -1.31 -0.56
C GLY A 226 -9.23 -2.55 -1.08
N MET A 227 -8.55 -3.37 -1.88
CA MET A 227 -9.12 -4.63 -2.39
C MET A 227 -9.08 -5.70 -1.28
N THR A 228 -10.25 -6.13 -0.81
CA THR A 228 -10.39 -7.23 0.18
C THR A 228 -10.80 -8.55 -0.50
N LYS A 229 -11.01 -9.60 0.28
CA LYS A 229 -11.39 -10.92 -0.28
C LYS A 229 -12.80 -10.83 -0.92
N PRO A 230 -13.02 -11.45 -2.09
CA PRO A 230 -14.36 -11.58 -2.65
C PRO A 230 -15.33 -12.24 -1.65
N GLY A 231 -16.48 -11.60 -1.43
CA GLY A 231 -17.49 -12.04 -0.47
C GLY A 231 -17.36 -11.44 0.94
N ASP A 232 -16.33 -10.63 1.22
CA ASP A 232 -16.26 -9.85 2.45
C ASP A 232 -17.40 -8.80 2.52
N VAL A 233 -17.80 -8.43 3.75
CA VAL A 233 -18.77 -7.36 4.00
C VAL A 233 -18.30 -6.06 3.36
N ASP A 234 -19.24 -5.30 2.78
CA ASP A 234 -18.93 -4.06 2.09
C ASP A 234 -18.17 -3.07 3.00
N HIS A 235 -17.26 -2.30 2.38
CA HIS A 235 -16.36 -1.45 3.15
C HIS A 235 -17.09 -0.32 3.89
N TYR A 236 -18.22 0.20 3.38
CA TYR A 236 -18.97 1.25 4.06
C TYR A 236 -19.56 0.76 5.37
N THR A 237 -20.17 -0.43 5.35
CA THR A 237 -20.69 -1.08 6.56
C THR A 237 -19.56 -1.36 7.53
N ARG A 238 -18.44 -1.94 7.07
CA ARG A 238 -17.28 -2.21 7.92
C ARG A 238 -16.76 -0.93 8.59
N VAL A 239 -16.49 0.12 7.84
CA VAL A 239 -15.96 1.38 8.39
C VAL A 239 -16.94 2.02 9.39
N ARG A 240 -18.24 2.01 9.10
CA ARG A 240 -19.26 2.49 10.06
C ARG A 240 -19.23 1.70 11.36
N THR A 241 -19.09 0.37 11.30
CA THR A 241 -18.99 -0.47 12.51
C THR A 241 -17.71 -0.21 13.29
N TYR A 242 -16.56 -0.04 12.62
CA TYR A 242 -15.31 0.32 13.30
C TYR A 242 -15.41 1.68 14.00
N LYS A 243 -15.98 2.67 13.32
CA LYS A 243 -16.20 4.00 13.88
C LYS A 243 -17.10 3.93 15.11
N ALA A 244 -18.24 3.24 15.01
CA ALA A 244 -19.14 3.06 16.14
C ALA A 244 -18.45 2.35 17.32
N LEU A 245 -17.62 1.34 17.06
CA LEU A 245 -16.89 0.66 18.13
C LEU A 245 -15.87 1.60 18.80
N VAL A 246 -15.03 2.28 18.02
CA VAL A 246 -13.98 3.19 18.53
C VAL A 246 -14.60 4.36 19.29
N ASP A 247 -15.65 4.98 18.74
CA ASP A 247 -16.29 6.15 19.34
C ASP A 247 -16.99 5.85 20.67
N ASN A 248 -17.52 4.64 20.85
CA ASN A 248 -18.33 4.28 22.03
C ASN A 248 -17.59 3.45 23.08
N HIS A 249 -16.49 2.77 22.70
CA HIS A 249 -15.88 1.76 23.57
C HIS A 249 -14.37 1.91 23.80
N TYR A 250 -13.71 2.87 23.15
CA TYR A 250 -12.28 3.14 23.35
C TYR A 250 -12.03 4.55 23.88
N ASP A 251 -10.90 4.71 24.57
CA ASP A 251 -10.41 6.02 24.97
C ASP A 251 -9.78 6.75 23.77
N LYS A 252 -10.33 7.92 23.45
CA LYS A 252 -9.91 8.75 22.30
C LYS A 252 -8.53 9.38 22.48
N ASN A 253 -8.01 9.43 23.71
CA ASN A 253 -6.66 9.94 23.98
C ASN A 253 -5.57 8.93 23.64
N SER A 254 -5.89 7.64 23.65
CA SER A 254 -4.93 6.54 23.47
C SER A 254 -5.28 5.61 22.31
N THR A 255 -6.41 5.80 21.63
CA THR A 255 -6.84 4.98 20.49
C THR A 255 -7.19 5.84 19.27
N MET A 256 -6.71 5.44 18.09
CA MET A 256 -7.15 6.01 16.80
C MET A 256 -7.64 4.94 15.83
N LEU A 257 -8.53 5.36 14.93
CA LEU A 257 -8.95 4.62 13.75
C LEU A 257 -8.31 5.27 12.52
N SER A 258 -7.64 4.48 11.69
CA SER A 258 -7.09 4.89 10.40
C SER A 258 -7.36 3.80 9.36
N LEU A 259 -7.60 4.16 8.11
CA LEU A 259 -7.86 3.22 7.04
C LEU A 259 -6.59 2.95 6.24
N LEU A 260 -6.29 1.69 5.99
CA LEU A 260 -5.13 1.25 5.21
C LEU A 260 -5.53 1.01 3.74
N PRO A 261 -4.97 1.73 2.75
CA PRO A 261 -5.28 1.54 1.33
C PRO A 261 -4.54 0.33 0.72
N LEU A 262 -4.52 -0.80 1.42
CA LEU A 262 -3.85 -2.02 0.96
C LEU A 262 -4.76 -2.84 0.04
N ALA A 263 -4.23 -3.28 -1.10
CA ALA A 263 -4.85 -4.34 -1.89
C ALA A 263 -4.37 -5.69 -1.37
N MET A 264 -5.21 -6.43 -0.64
CA MET A 264 -4.80 -7.70 -0.04
C MET A 264 -4.48 -8.74 -1.11
N ARG A 265 -3.54 -9.63 -0.78
CA ARG A 265 -3.10 -10.74 -1.62
C ARG A 265 -3.64 -12.09 -1.14
N MET A 266 -4.17 -12.15 0.08
CA MET A 266 -4.57 -13.40 0.74
C MET A 266 -3.42 -14.41 0.84
N ALA A 267 -2.18 -13.93 0.99
CA ALA A 267 -0.97 -14.75 0.92
C ALA A 267 -0.60 -15.43 2.26
N GLY A 268 -1.50 -15.37 3.25
CA GLY A 268 -1.32 -16.05 4.54
C GLY A 268 -0.06 -15.57 5.26
N PRO A 269 0.86 -16.46 5.67
CA PRO A 269 2.06 -16.09 6.44
C PRO A 269 2.99 -15.06 5.79
N LYS A 270 2.92 -14.86 4.46
CA LYS A 270 3.73 -13.87 3.75
C LYS A 270 3.12 -12.46 3.75
N GLU A 271 1.83 -12.34 4.07
CA GLU A 271 1.09 -11.06 4.14
C GLU A 271 0.93 -10.60 5.59
#